data_AF-A0A662NTI6-F1
#
_entry.id   AF-A0A662NTI6-F1
#
_cell.length_a   1.000
_cell.length_b   1.000
_cell.length_c   1.000
_cell.angle_alpha   90.00
_cell.angle_beta   90.00
_cell.angle_gamma   90.00
#
_symmetry.space_group_name_H-M   'P 1'
#
loop_
_entity.id
_entity.type
_entity.pdbx_description
1 polymer ?
#
loop_
_entity_poly.entity_id
_entity_poly.type
_entity_poly.pdbx_seq_one_letter_code
_entity_poly.pdbx_strand_id
1 'polypeptide(L)'
;MFWRRRFYRSPETKINPGQLKRFLRLPGKIIVRQLTLWWDGNDTTGSIDSKWIIKIDGEEVLNMSLRFLRRHFTLFSTSTHSDRPVVNCIWNDSTKQYGFHLHDLGCVDESIEVWAKNEDVDNGATLYVGIVYDVIKK
;
A
#
# COMPACT_ATOMS: atom_id res chain seq x y z
N MET A 1 -6.90 28.79 1.08
CA MET A 1 -5.78 27.83 0.96
C MET A 1 -5.95 27.04 -0.32
N PHE A 2 -5.01 27.10 -1.26
CA PHE A 2 -5.13 26.39 -2.54
C PHE A 2 -4.40 25.05 -2.48
N TRP A 3 -5.19 23.97 -2.42
CA TRP A 3 -4.71 22.60 -2.50
C TRP A 3 -4.38 22.26 -3.94
N ARG A 4 -3.14 21.85 -4.24
CA ARG A 4 -2.77 21.39 -5.58
C ARG A 4 -2.62 19.87 -5.57
N ARG A 5 -3.54 19.18 -6.23
CA ARG A 5 -3.49 17.72 -6.39
C ARG A 5 -2.28 17.27 -7.19
N ARG A 6 -1.67 16.20 -6.74
CA ARG A 6 -0.50 15.52 -7.30
C ARG A 6 -0.74 14.02 -7.34
N PHE A 7 0.00 13.40 -8.23
CA PHE A 7 0.00 11.97 -8.47
C PHE A 7 1.45 11.54 -8.49
N TYR A 8 1.74 10.46 -7.79
CA TYR A 8 3.03 9.78 -7.88
C TYR A 8 2.78 8.28 -8.03
N ARG A 9 3.59 7.65 -8.87
CA ARG A 9 3.64 6.20 -9.01
C ARG A 9 5.10 5.80 -8.89
N SER A 10 5.39 4.85 -8.01
CA SER A 10 6.72 4.24 -7.95
C SER A 10 7.03 3.53 -9.27
N PRO A 11 8.31 3.41 -9.66
CA PRO A 11 8.66 2.44 -10.68
C PRO A 11 8.24 1.04 -10.23
N GLU A 12 8.03 0.15 -11.20
CA GLU A 12 7.91 -1.27 -10.93
C GLU A 12 9.18 -1.74 -10.23
N THR A 13 9.03 -2.34 -9.05
CA THR A 13 10.15 -2.63 -8.18
C THR A 13 10.09 -4.07 -7.72
N LYS A 14 11.16 -4.82 -8.02
CA LYS A 14 11.35 -6.17 -7.51
C LYS A 14 11.79 -6.16 -6.05
N ILE A 15 11.28 -7.12 -5.29
CA ILE A 15 11.70 -7.46 -3.93
C ILE A 15 12.13 -8.93 -3.90
N ASN A 16 13.31 -9.18 -3.36
CA ASN A 16 13.85 -10.53 -3.26
C ASN A 16 13.13 -11.33 -2.16
N PRO A 17 13.28 -12.66 -2.15
CA PRO A 17 12.78 -13.48 -1.05
C PRO A 17 13.33 -13.00 0.30
N GLY A 18 12.49 -12.97 1.34
CA GLY A 18 12.84 -12.55 2.69
C GLY A 18 13.22 -11.06 2.83
N GLN A 19 13.16 -10.24 1.78
CA GLN A 19 13.66 -8.88 1.82
C GLN A 19 12.63 -7.90 2.42
N LEU A 20 13.11 -6.94 3.23
CA LEU A 20 12.39 -5.72 3.58
C LEU A 20 12.92 -4.56 2.73
N LYS A 21 12.03 -3.78 2.11
CA LYS A 21 12.42 -2.67 1.22
C LYS A 21 11.45 -1.49 1.31
N ARG A 22 11.97 -0.26 1.24
CA ARG A 22 11.15 0.95 1.11
C ARG A 22 10.86 1.22 -0.36
N PHE A 23 9.59 1.47 -0.68
CA PHE A 23 9.09 1.73 -2.03
C PHE A 23 8.71 3.18 -2.25
N LEU A 24 8.23 3.84 -1.21
CA LEU A 24 7.85 5.24 -1.24
C LEU A 24 8.42 5.95 -0.02
N ARG A 25 8.98 7.14 -0.25
CA ARG A 25 9.13 8.18 0.76
C ARG A 25 8.76 9.49 0.12
N LEU A 26 7.68 10.10 0.59
CA LEU A 26 7.23 11.40 0.12
C LEU A 26 7.29 12.38 1.28
N PRO A 27 8.28 13.29 1.30
CA PRO A 27 8.39 14.30 2.33
C PRO A 27 7.47 15.50 2.06
N GLY A 28 7.19 16.23 3.13
CA GLY A 28 6.50 17.51 3.12
C GLY A 28 5.05 17.41 3.61
N LYS A 29 4.52 18.60 3.93
CA LYS A 29 3.16 18.73 4.42
C LYS A 29 2.15 18.48 3.30
N ILE A 30 1.40 17.39 3.39
CA ILE A 30 0.45 16.93 2.37
C ILE A 30 -0.82 16.38 3.00
N ILE A 31 -1.89 16.27 2.20
CA ILE A 31 -3.05 15.44 2.53
C ILE A 31 -3.08 14.26 1.58
N VAL A 32 -3.02 13.04 2.10
CA VAL A 32 -3.03 11.82 1.31
C VAL A 32 -4.48 11.43 1.03
N ARG A 33 -4.90 11.55 -0.23
CA ARG A 33 -6.26 11.24 -0.67
C ARG A 33 -6.45 9.77 -0.98
N GLN A 34 -5.43 9.16 -1.56
CA GLN A 34 -5.45 7.74 -1.90
C GLN A 34 -4.03 7.20 -1.90
N LEU A 35 -3.86 6.01 -1.34
CA LEU A 35 -2.67 5.18 -1.48
C LEU A 35 -3.08 3.86 -2.13
N THR A 36 -2.47 3.56 -3.27
CA THR A 36 -2.63 2.31 -4.00
C THR A 36 -1.43 1.41 -3.72
N LEU A 37 -1.70 0.20 -3.26
CA LEU A 37 -0.70 -0.83 -2.98
C LEU A 37 -0.97 -2.01 -3.90
N TRP A 38 0.04 -2.46 -4.63
CA TRP A 38 -0.07 -3.65 -5.47
C TRP A 38 1.11 -4.57 -5.28
N TRP A 39 0.78 -5.85 -5.20
CA TRP A 39 1.69 -6.95 -4.98
C TRP A 39 1.44 -8.02 -6.02
N ASP A 40 2.49 -8.42 -6.73
CA ASP A 40 2.50 -9.58 -7.60
C ASP A 40 3.58 -10.55 -7.15
N GLY A 41 3.16 -11.70 -6.63
CA GLY A 41 4.04 -12.76 -6.17
C GLY A 41 4.80 -13.46 -7.30
N ASN A 42 4.51 -13.16 -8.58
CA ASN A 42 5.16 -13.74 -9.77
C ASN A 42 5.14 -15.28 -9.84
N ASP A 43 4.35 -15.98 -9.02
CA ASP A 43 4.21 -17.44 -8.98
C ASP A 43 3.00 -17.86 -8.12
N THR A 44 2.62 -19.13 -8.15
CA THR A 44 1.61 -19.81 -7.32
C THR A 44 2.04 -20.04 -5.86
N THR A 45 3.32 -19.87 -5.54
CA THR A 45 3.91 -20.14 -4.21
C THR A 45 4.06 -18.89 -3.34
N GLY A 46 3.81 -17.70 -3.90
CA GLY A 46 3.87 -16.42 -3.20
C GLY A 46 3.14 -16.42 -1.84
N SER A 47 3.77 -15.79 -0.85
CA SER A 47 3.23 -15.77 0.52
C SER A 47 2.22 -14.65 0.75
N ILE A 48 0.98 -15.01 1.11
CA ILE A 48 -0.05 -14.08 1.63
C ILE A 48 0.31 -13.47 2.99
N ASP A 49 1.36 -13.98 3.62
CA ASP A 49 1.86 -13.47 4.90
C ASP A 49 2.87 -12.33 4.71
N SER A 50 3.28 -12.07 3.47
CA SER A 50 4.01 -10.86 3.08
C SER A 50 3.26 -9.59 3.52
N LYS A 51 4.00 -8.52 3.80
CA LYS A 51 3.47 -7.37 4.56
C LYS A 51 3.66 -6.06 3.82
N TRP A 52 2.67 -5.19 4.00
CA TRP A 52 2.83 -3.76 3.82
C TRP A 52 3.06 -3.11 5.17
N ILE A 53 3.95 -2.14 5.19
CA ILE A 53 4.23 -1.32 6.36
C ILE A 53 4.13 0.15 5.91
N ILE A 54 3.26 0.92 6.57
CA ILE A 54 3.06 2.34 6.29
C ILE A 54 3.49 3.11 7.52
N LYS A 55 4.33 4.12 7.29
CA LYS A 55 4.72 5.08 8.33
C LYS A 55 4.28 6.47 7.94
N ILE A 56 3.69 7.19 8.89
CA ILE A 56 3.32 8.60 8.74
C ILE A 56 4.01 9.35 9.88
N ASP A 57 4.79 10.36 9.54
CA ASP A 57 5.48 11.22 10.51
C ASP A 57 6.34 10.43 11.51
N GLY A 58 6.96 9.36 11.00
CA GLY A 58 7.82 8.46 11.77
C GLY A 58 7.08 7.34 12.52
N GLU A 59 5.77 7.46 12.71
CA GLU A 59 4.95 6.46 13.38
C GLU A 59 4.49 5.36 12.43
N GLU A 60 4.58 4.10 12.86
CA GLU A 60 4.09 2.95 12.13
C GLU A 60 2.57 2.80 12.32
N VAL A 61 1.81 3.38 11.39
CA VAL A 61 0.34 3.35 11.42
C VAL A 61 -0.24 2.05 10.87
N LEU A 62 0.55 1.30 10.09
CA LEU A 62 0.15 0.01 9.54
C LEU A 62 1.36 -0.90 9.42
N ASN A 63 1.25 -2.13 9.91
CA ASN A 63 2.20 -3.22 9.68
C ASN A 63 1.44 -4.54 9.73
N MET A 64 0.96 -4.98 8.57
CA MET A 64 0.08 -6.14 8.49
C MET A 64 0.36 -6.94 7.22
N SER A 65 0.11 -8.24 7.31
CA SER A 65 0.18 -9.10 6.14
C SER A 65 -0.96 -8.83 5.16
N LEU A 66 -0.80 -9.23 3.89
CA LEU A 66 -1.84 -9.15 2.87
C LEU A 66 -3.12 -9.88 3.32
N ARG A 67 -2.95 -11.05 3.96
CA ARG A 67 -4.03 -11.81 4.59
C ARG A 67 -4.78 -10.99 5.65
N PHE A 68 -4.08 -10.35 6.57
CA PHE A 68 -4.69 -9.60 7.66
C PHE A 68 -5.29 -8.27 7.19
N LEU A 69 -4.62 -7.57 6.26
CA LEU A 69 -5.18 -6.42 5.55
C LEU A 69 -6.54 -6.75 4.96
N ARG A 70 -6.62 -7.87 4.23
CA ARG A 70 -7.89 -8.33 3.66
C ARG A 70 -8.92 -8.63 4.73
N ARG A 71 -8.56 -9.46 5.72
CA ARG A 71 -9.45 -9.94 6.79
C ARG A 71 -10.06 -8.80 7.61
N HIS A 72 -9.25 -7.80 7.99
CA HIS A 72 -9.68 -6.78 8.94
C HIS A 72 -10.30 -5.56 8.27
N PHE A 73 -9.83 -5.18 7.08
CA PHE A 73 -10.27 -3.93 6.46
C PHE A 73 -11.17 -4.12 5.23
N THR A 74 -11.21 -5.32 4.64
CA THR A 74 -11.90 -5.52 3.34
C THR A 74 -12.88 -6.71 3.31
N LEU A 75 -12.92 -7.54 4.37
CA LEU A 75 -13.72 -8.78 4.41
C LEU A 75 -15.24 -8.53 4.42
N PHE A 76 -15.68 -7.30 4.69
CA PHE A 76 -17.09 -6.88 4.61
C PHE A 76 -17.55 -6.61 3.16
N SER A 77 -16.94 -7.21 2.15
CA SER A 77 -17.22 -6.98 0.72
C SER A 77 -18.58 -7.50 0.23
N THR A 78 -19.52 -7.80 1.14
CA THR A 78 -20.88 -8.26 0.83
C THR A 78 -21.87 -7.13 0.55
N SER A 79 -21.51 -5.86 0.78
CA SER A 79 -22.36 -4.72 0.40
C SER A 79 -21.72 -3.85 -0.69
N THR A 80 -22.51 -3.48 -1.68
CA THR A 80 -22.16 -2.81 -2.93
C THR A 80 -21.70 -1.34 -2.79
N HIS A 81 -21.44 -0.85 -1.57
CA HIS A 81 -21.11 0.56 -1.30
C HIS A 81 -19.60 0.85 -1.30
N SER A 82 -19.16 1.85 -2.07
CA SER A 82 -17.77 2.12 -2.45
C SER A 82 -17.04 3.17 -1.58
N ASP A 83 -17.59 3.55 -0.43
CA ASP A 83 -17.07 4.61 0.47
C ASP A 83 -16.17 4.08 1.58
N ARG A 84 -15.72 2.83 1.47
CA ARG A 84 -14.86 2.19 2.48
C ARG A 84 -13.46 2.82 2.47
N PRO A 85 -12.86 3.05 3.65
CA PRO A 85 -11.51 3.61 3.75
C PRO A 85 -10.44 2.65 3.20
N VAL A 86 -10.72 1.35 3.12
CA VAL A 86 -9.84 0.38 2.45
C VAL A 86 -10.69 -0.48 1.52
N VAL A 87 -10.26 -0.57 0.27
CA VAL A 87 -10.90 -1.34 -0.78
C VAL A 87 -9.92 -2.40 -1.28
N ASN A 88 -10.32 -3.66 -1.27
CA ASN A 88 -9.61 -4.71 -1.99
C ASN A 88 -10.02 -4.65 -3.46
N CYS A 89 -9.11 -4.26 -4.34
CA CYS A 89 -9.36 -4.14 -5.77
C CYS A 89 -9.06 -5.46 -6.51
N ILE A 90 -8.07 -6.20 -6.02
CA ILE A 90 -7.63 -7.47 -6.59
C ILE A 90 -7.29 -8.41 -5.43
N TRP A 91 -7.87 -9.62 -5.47
CA TRP A 91 -7.43 -10.74 -4.65
C TRP A 91 -7.45 -12.01 -5.48
N ASN A 92 -6.28 -12.39 -6.00
CA ASN A 92 -6.10 -13.64 -6.71
C ASN A 92 -5.08 -14.50 -5.98
N ASP A 93 -5.57 -15.54 -5.30
CA ASP A 93 -4.71 -16.45 -4.55
C ASP A 93 -4.07 -17.53 -5.43
N SER A 94 -4.53 -17.70 -6.67
CA SER A 94 -3.92 -18.64 -7.62
C SER A 94 -2.67 -18.03 -8.27
N THR A 95 -2.74 -16.78 -8.71
CA THR A 95 -1.59 -16.06 -9.31
C THR A 95 -0.84 -15.18 -8.31
N LYS A 96 -1.24 -15.20 -7.03
CA LYS A 96 -0.64 -14.43 -5.92
C LYS A 96 -0.57 -12.93 -6.20
N GLN A 97 -1.65 -12.39 -6.76
CA GLN A 97 -1.80 -10.97 -7.06
C GLN A 97 -2.78 -10.32 -6.09
N TYR A 98 -2.36 -9.22 -5.47
CA TYR A 98 -3.10 -8.55 -4.43
C TYR A 98 -3.04 -7.03 -4.61
N GLY A 99 -4.19 -6.37 -4.58
CA GLY A 99 -4.31 -4.94 -4.80
C GLY A 99 -5.24 -4.28 -3.78
N PHE A 100 -4.78 -3.19 -3.17
CA PHE A 100 -5.52 -2.43 -2.18
C PHE A 100 -5.50 -0.94 -2.50
N HIS A 101 -6.64 -0.28 -2.32
CA HIS A 101 -6.73 1.17 -2.20
C HIS A 101 -7.03 1.54 -0.76
N LEU A 102 -6.23 2.43 -0.19
CA LEU A 102 -6.50 3.07 1.09
C LEU A 102 -6.88 4.52 0.77
N HIS A 103 -8.08 4.91 1.17
CA HIS A 103 -8.65 6.23 0.94
C HIS A 103 -8.50 7.09 2.19
N ASP A 104 -8.21 8.37 1.96
CA ASP A 104 -8.17 9.43 2.96
C ASP A 104 -7.34 9.08 4.21
N LEU A 105 -6.02 8.87 4.03
CA LEU A 105 -5.08 8.63 5.14
C LEU A 105 -4.81 9.91 5.96
N GLY A 106 -5.44 11.04 5.60
CA GLY A 106 -5.38 12.28 6.35
C GLY A 106 -4.16 13.14 6.05
N CYS A 107 -3.85 14.02 6.99
CA CYS A 107 -2.74 14.96 6.91
C CYS A 107 -1.43 14.29 7.32
N VAL A 108 -0.36 14.64 6.62
CA VAL A 108 1.02 14.24 6.89
C VAL A 108 1.80 15.54 7.05
N ASP A 109 2.54 15.69 8.13
CA ASP A 109 3.30 16.91 8.43
C ASP A 109 4.75 16.83 7.93
N GLU A 110 5.40 15.68 8.11
CA GLU A 110 6.81 15.44 7.79
C GLU A 110 6.97 14.55 6.56
N SER A 111 6.44 13.33 6.60
CA SER A 111 6.55 12.39 5.48
C SER A 111 5.66 11.17 5.61
N ILE A 112 5.27 10.61 4.46
CA ILE A 112 4.72 9.26 4.37
C ILE A 112 5.77 8.32 3.77
N GLU A 113 5.92 7.15 4.39
CA GLU A 113 6.76 6.07 3.90
C GLU A 113 5.95 4.80 3.71
N VAL A 114 6.23 4.09 2.62
CA VAL A 114 5.64 2.77 2.36
C VAL A 114 6.75 1.78 2.13
N TRP A 115 6.71 0.72 2.92
CA TRP A 115 7.66 -0.38 2.93
C TRP A 115 6.91 -1.68 2.68
N ALA A 116 7.62 -2.65 2.13
CA ALA A 116 7.11 -3.98 1.92
C ALA A 116 8.11 -5.01 2.42
N LYS A 117 7.60 -6.06 3.07
CA LYS A 117 8.38 -7.23 3.50
C LYS A 117 7.86 -8.44 2.75
N ASN A 118 8.72 -9.04 1.94
CA ASN A 118 8.44 -10.34 1.35
C ASN A 118 8.73 -11.41 2.38
N GLU A 119 7.68 -12.10 2.85
CA GLU A 119 7.83 -13.23 3.78
C GLU A 119 7.95 -14.57 3.05
N ASP A 120 7.81 -14.57 1.72
CA ASP A 120 8.23 -15.71 0.90
C ASP A 120 9.76 -15.79 0.92
N VAL A 121 10.29 -16.97 1.22
CA VAL A 121 11.73 -17.25 1.33
C VAL A 121 12.34 -17.82 0.05
N ASP A 122 11.49 -18.23 -0.90
CA ASP A 122 11.90 -18.90 -2.12
C ASP A 122 11.67 -18.02 -3.36
N ASN A 123 10.63 -17.17 -3.36
CA ASN A 123 10.22 -16.39 -4.53
C ASN A 123 10.28 -14.88 -4.32
N GLY A 124 10.80 -14.18 -5.32
CA GLY A 124 10.74 -12.73 -5.39
C GLY A 124 9.37 -12.25 -5.86
N ALA A 125 9.03 -11.01 -5.54
CA ALA A 125 7.78 -10.39 -5.94
C ALA A 125 8.03 -9.06 -6.67
N THR A 126 7.04 -8.63 -7.45
CA THR A 126 7.03 -7.34 -8.14
C THR A 126 5.94 -6.47 -7.54
N LEU A 127 6.30 -5.25 -7.13
CA LEU A 127 5.44 -4.38 -6.38
C LEU A 127 5.41 -2.99 -7.01
N TYR A 128 4.28 -2.29 -6.85
CA TYR A 128 4.19 -0.86 -7.11
C TYR A 128 3.31 -0.15 -6.08
N VAL A 129 3.62 1.12 -5.86
CA VAL A 129 2.87 2.03 -4.98
C VAL A 129 2.44 3.24 -5.79
N GLY A 130 1.16 3.58 -5.73
CA GLY A 130 0.60 4.82 -6.26
C GLY A 130 0.11 5.70 -5.13
N ILE A 131 0.28 7.02 -5.22
CA ILE A 131 -0.26 7.95 -4.24
C ILE A 131 -0.88 9.16 -4.94
N VAL A 132 -2.08 9.52 -4.49
CA VAL A 132 -2.78 10.75 -4.83
C VAL A 132 -2.81 11.61 -3.60
N TYR A 133 -2.29 12.83 -3.70
CA TYR A 133 -2.14 13.72 -2.55
C TYR A 133 -2.32 15.17 -2.95
N ASP A 134 -2.77 15.98 -2.00
CA ASP A 134 -2.85 17.42 -2.15
C ASP A 134 -1.68 18.06 -1.40
N VAL A 135 -0.94 18.94 -2.07
CA VAL A 135 0.15 19.70 -1.42
C VAL A 135 -0.43 20.86 -0.63
N ILE A 136 -0.04 20.97 0.64
CA ILE A 136 -0.39 22.10 1.50
C ILE A 136 0.60 23.22 1.21
N LYS A 137 0.24 24.16 0.32
CA LYS A 137 1.04 25.38 0.16
C LYS A 137 0.84 26.26 1.40
N LYS A 138 1.95 26.65 2.03
CA LYS A 138 2.00 27.80 2.93
C LYS A 138 1.55 29.06 2.18
#